data_AF-A0A965CLR9-F1
#
_entry.id   AF-A0A965CLR9-F1
#
_cell.length_a   1.000
_cell.length_b   1.000
_cell.length_c   1.000
_cell.angle_alpha   90.00
_cell.angle_beta   90.00
_cell.angle_gamma   90.00
#
_symmetry.space_group_name_H-M   'P 1'
#
loop_
_entity.id
_entity.type
_entity.pdbx_description
1 polymer ?
#
loop_
_entity_poly.entity_id
_entity_poly.type
_entity_poly.pdbx_seq_one_letter_code
_entity_poly.pdbx_strand_id
1 'polypeptide(L)' 'MDEHAPENKCCENLNDGDRAIVALVARGLSNRDIAAELHMSYQTVRNRLTRIFDLTGMTNRTQLAAGWLLRSSH' A
#
# COMPACT_ATOMS: atom_id res chain seq x y z
N MET A 1 -14.33 -3.49 22.82
CA MET A 1 -13.24 -2.59 22.42
C MET A 1 -13.32 -2.48 20.91
N ASP A 2 -13.82 -1.33 20.48
CA ASP A 2 -13.99 -0.79 19.13
C ASP A 2 -14.23 -1.76 17.98
N GLU A 3 -15.54 -2.02 17.79
CA GLU A 3 -16.20 -2.10 16.49
C GLU A 3 -15.70 -0.99 15.56
N HIS A 4 -15.05 -1.34 14.45
CA HIS A 4 -15.08 -0.59 13.19
C HIS A 4 -14.63 -1.53 12.06
N ALA A 5 -15.60 -2.19 11.43
CA ALA A 5 -15.40 -2.78 10.11
C ALA A 5 -15.07 -1.64 9.12
N PRO A 6 -13.91 -1.65 8.44
CA PRO A 6 -13.60 -0.60 7.50
C PRO A 6 -14.26 -0.90 6.14
N GLU A 7 -15.51 -0.47 5.98
CA GLU A 7 -16.04 -0.21 4.65
C GLU A 7 -15.25 0.99 4.09
N ASN A 8 -14.39 0.74 3.10
CA ASN A 8 -13.61 1.71 2.31
C ASN A 8 -12.37 2.43 2.91
N LYS A 9 -11.66 1.88 3.92
CA LYS A 9 -10.39 2.48 4.43
C LYS A 9 -9.13 2.23 3.59
N CYS A 10 -9.23 1.93 2.29
CA CYS A 10 -8.09 1.48 1.49
C CYS A 10 -6.90 2.47 1.39
N CYS A 11 -7.09 3.72 1.82
CA CYS A 11 -6.21 4.83 1.44
C CYS A 11 -6.37 6.09 2.31
N GLU A 12 -7.42 6.17 3.13
CA GLU A 12 -7.65 7.32 4.01
C GLU A 12 -6.71 7.32 5.23
N ASN A 13 -6.19 6.14 5.62
CA ASN A 13 -5.28 5.98 6.76
C ASN A 13 -3.81 5.75 6.35
N LEU A 14 -3.47 5.92 5.07
CA LEU A 14 -2.10 5.78 4.59
C LEU A 14 -1.39 7.13 4.62
N ASN A 15 -0.22 7.15 5.26
CA ASN A 15 0.66 8.32 5.26
C ASN A 15 1.26 8.52 3.86
N ASP A 16 1.79 9.71 3.56
CA ASP A 16 2.34 10.04 2.22
C ASP A 16 3.37 9.01 1.70
N GLY A 17 4.28 8.57 2.55
CA GLY A 17 5.27 7.54 2.18
C GLY A 17 4.65 6.18 1.86
N ASP A 18 3.57 5.81 2.55
CA ASP A 18 2.89 4.54 2.32
C ASP A 18 2.07 4.61 1.03
N ARG A 19 1.42 5.75 0.75
CA ARG A 19 0.77 6.03 -0.54
C ARG A 19 1.75 5.95 -1.71
N ALA A 20 2.95 6.50 -1.56
CA ALA A 20 3.99 6.40 -2.58
C ALA A 20 4.36 4.94 -2.86
N ILE A 21 4.53 4.11 -1.81
CA ILE A 21 4.77 2.67 -1.96
C ILE A 21 3.61 2.00 -2.72
N VAL A 22 2.36 2.24 -2.32
CA VAL A 22 1.18 1.66 -2.99
C VAL A 22 1.08 2.08 -4.45
N ALA A 23 1.35 3.35 -4.76
CA ALA A 23 1.35 3.84 -6.13
C ALA A 23 2.39 3.15 -7.00
N LEU A 24 3.61 2.93 -6.49
CA LEU A 24 4.65 2.21 -7.21
C LEU A 24 4.32 0.71 -7.36
N VAL A 25 3.69 0.10 -6.35
CA VAL A 25 3.15 -1.26 -6.45
C VAL A 25 2.09 -1.35 -7.55
N ALA A 26 1.17 -0.38 -7.62
CA ALA A 26 0.13 -0.33 -8.64
C ALA A 26 0.70 -0.16 -10.06
N ARG A 27 1.87 0.49 -10.19
CA ARG A 27 2.65 0.57 -11.44
C ARG A 27 3.39 -0.73 -11.78
N GLY A 28 3.36 -1.74 -10.91
CA GLY A 28 3.99 -3.04 -11.12
C GLY A 28 5.44 -3.14 -10.68
N LEU A 29 6.02 -2.12 -10.05
CA LEU A 29 7.42 -2.15 -9.59
C LEU A 29 7.62 -3.20 -8.51
N SER A 30 8.78 -3.86 -8.45
CA SER A 30 9.09 -4.83 -7.38
C SER A 30 9.47 -4.11 -6.08
N ASN A 31 9.43 -4.80 -4.94
CA ASN A 31 9.86 -4.22 -3.66
C ASN A 31 11.31 -3.69 -3.68
N ARG A 32 12.17 -4.30 -4.51
CA ARG A 32 13.55 -3.85 -4.73
C ARG A 32 13.60 -2.55 -5.53
N ASP A 33 12.78 -2.42 -6.58
CA ASP A 33 12.70 -1.20 -7.38
C ASP A 33 12.09 -0.06 -6.56
N ILE A 34 11.04 -0.34 -5.78
CA ILE A 34 10.43 0.61 -4.83
C ILE A 34 11.46 1.09 -3.80
N ALA A 35 12.27 0.16 -3.28
CA ALA A 35 13.35 0.49 -2.35
C ALA A 35 14.38 1.44 -2.99
N ALA A 36 14.75 1.19 -4.24
CA ALA A 36 15.63 2.08 -4.99
C ALA A 36 15.01 3.46 -5.24
N GLU A 37 13.77 3.51 -5.74
CA GLU A 37 13.04 4.75 -6.05
C GLU A 37 12.81 5.62 -4.81
N LEU A 38 12.52 5.01 -3.66
CA LEU A 38 12.25 5.74 -2.41
C LEU A 38 13.51 5.90 -1.54
N HIS A 39 14.68 5.48 -2.02
CA HIS A 39 15.94 5.50 -1.27
C HIS A 39 15.81 4.81 0.11
N MET A 40 15.07 3.70 0.16
CA MET A 40 14.83 2.90 1.36
C MET A 40 15.43 1.51 1.23
N SER A 41 15.63 0.83 2.37
CA SER A 41 16.00 -0.59 2.35
C SER A 41 14.83 -1.48 1.95
N TYR A 42 15.11 -2.58 1.24
CA TYR A 42 14.13 -3.61 0.89
C TYR A 42 13.32 -4.10 2.10
N GLN A 43 13.97 -4.30 3.25
CA GLN A 43 13.31 -4.67 4.50
C GLN A 43 12.31 -3.61 4.99
N THR A 44 12.67 -2.32 4.87
CA THR A 44 11.77 -1.22 5.24
C THR A 44 10.54 -1.21 4.36
N VAL A 45 10.70 -1.38 3.04
CA VAL A 45 9.58 -1.47 2.10
C VAL A 45 8.68 -2.66 2.43
N ARG A 46 9.28 -3.84 2.70
CA ARG A 46 8.53 -5.04 3.08
C ARG A 46 7.72 -4.83 4.37
N ASN A 47 8.34 -4.25 5.41
CA ASN A 47 7.67 -4.00 6.69
C ASN A 47 6.53 -2.99 6.53
N ARG A 48 6.75 -1.93 5.75
CA ARG A 48 5.69 -0.96 5.41
C ARG A 48 4.55 -1.62 4.66
N LEU A 49 4.84 -2.46 3.66
CA LEU A 49 3.82 -3.21 2.93
C LEU A 49 3.01 -4.13 3.85
N THR A 50 3.64 -4.86 4.77
CA THR A 50 2.93 -5.67 5.77
C THR A 50 1.96 -4.82 6.60
N ARG A 51 2.39 -3.64 7.04
CA ARG A 51 1.52 -2.72 7.78
C ARG A 51 0.40 -2.16 6.91
N ILE A 52 0.68 -1.83 5.65
CA ILE A 52 -0.33 -1.36 4.69
C ILE A 52 -1.39 -2.44 4.46
N PHE A 53 -0.98 -3.70 4.30
CA PHE A 53 -1.90 -4.83 4.17
C PHE A 53 -2.82 -4.98 5.39
N ASP A 54 -2.25 -4.85 6.60
CA ASP A 54 -3.02 -4.88 7.85
C ASP A 54 -4.03 -3.72 7.94
N LEU A 55 -3.61 -2.50 7.62
CA LEU A 55 -4.46 -1.30 7.65
C LEU A 55 -5.57 -1.31 6.59
N THR A 56 -5.29 -1.87 5.41
CA THR A 56 -6.23 -1.91 4.28
C THR A 56 -7.09 -3.17 4.26
N GLY A 57 -6.77 -4.17 5.07
CA GLY A 57 -7.39 -5.50 5.06
C GLY A 57 -7.06 -6.34 3.82
N MET A 58 -6.12 -5.88 2.98
CA MET A 58 -5.77 -6.59 1.74
C MET A 58 -4.64 -7.59 1.98
N THR A 59 -4.78 -8.79 1.44
CA THR A 59 -3.82 -9.88 1.66
C THR A 59 -2.76 -9.99 0.56
N ASN A 60 -3.06 -9.49 -0.65
CA ASN A 60 -2.19 -9.64 -1.80
C ASN A 60 -1.90 -8.31 -2.51
N ARG A 61 -0.69 -8.22 -3.06
CA ARG A 61 -0.21 -7.11 -3.88
C ARG A 61 -1.18 -6.74 -5.01
N THR A 62 -1.77 -7.73 -5.68
CA THR A 62 -2.70 -7.50 -6.79
C THR A 62 -3.98 -6.81 -6.33
N GLN A 63 -4.53 -7.21 -5.17
CA GLN A 63 -5.70 -6.53 -4.59
C GLN A 63 -5.35 -5.08 -4.25
N LEU A 64 -4.19 -4.86 -3.63
CA LEU A 64 -3.70 -3.53 -3.27
C LEU A 64 -3.51 -2.62 -4.51
N ALA A 65 -2.91 -3.15 -5.57
CA ALA A 65 -2.75 -2.46 -6.84
C ALA A 65 -4.10 -2.13 -7.49
N ALA A 66 -5.02 -3.09 -7.56
CA ALA A 66 -6.34 -2.90 -8.15
C ALA A 66 -7.17 -1.87 -7.37
N GLY A 67 -7.18 -1.96 -6.03
CA GLY A 67 -7.89 -1.00 -5.17
C GLY A 67 -7.36 0.43 -5.33
N TRP A 68 -6.04 0.59 -5.51
CA TRP A 68 -5.43 1.89 -5.79
C TRP A 68 -5.85 2.46 -7.15
N LEU A 69 -5.79 1.66 -8.21
CA LEU A 69 -6.10 2.09 -9.58
C LEU A 69 -7.58 2.45 -9.78
N LEU A 70 -8.48 1.71 -9.14
CA LEU A 70 -9.91 1.99 -9.18
C LEU A 70 -10.25 3.35 -8.56
N ARG A 71 -9.51 3.78 -7.53
CA ARG A 71 -9.74 5.04 -6.83
C ARG A 71 -8.95 6.23 -7.39
N SER A 72 -7.82 5.98 -8.06
CA SER A 72 -7.03 7.05 -8.72
C SER A 72 -7.69 7.61 -9.98
N SER A 73 -8.76 6.99 -10.45
CA SER A 73 -9.50 7.37 -11.67
C SER A 73 -10.69 8.29 -11.38
N HIS A 74 -10.73 8.95 -10.21
CA HIS A 74 -11.85 9.75 -9.73
C HIS A 74 -11.42 11.10 -9.15
#